data_AF-A0A7V9THG1-F1
#
_entry.id   AF-A0A7V9THG1-F1
#
_cell.length_a   1.000
_cell.length_b   1.000
_cell.length_c   1.000
_cell.angle_alpha   90.00
_cell.angle_beta   90.00
_cell.angle_gamma   90.00
#
_symmetry.space_group_name_H-M   'P 1'
#
loop_
_entity.id
_entity.type
_entity.pdbx_description
1 polymer ?
#
loop_
_entity_poly.entity_id
_entity_poly.type
_entity_poly.pdbx_seq_one_letter_code
_entity_poly.pdbx_strand_id
1 'polypeptide(L)'
;MAGDIGINERAIILPEAGAAEHGSALLSLEQTHGRSMHHYGPRVVIAEVPEREEEADSLSPFEFTGDGKADLPTAPAGVDAVGQLGLAAFGLRQSSALAAAKAKRPHAEEDWDAKGATPPCTAEAQTEVGEMGLAEALSGSSTSSRLTGSVAVGIIIVEGPTAKLKFSAAERTKVIAEVQNGLGWLGSKSGPGGISWVYDIRIITLSVSPSSNDTTLAQKENRWRNPAMAQLGYPAGMAGVQQYVNNLRLSKKTNWAYCAYFTKYPLGHFAYASIGGPRMVMAYDNDGWGPDNIDRVFAHETGHIFGAPDEYKASNCNCGGQWGHYERPNTNCEACAPGGGVACIMKGNSWEMCEHTPFHLGFVQERKYSGVFRQGAGGHAVWADASWTKFQQKWSEFSGQGLRLRDLKIAGTGSAARYSGVFQQGTGGYGLWVNATWTSFLQK
;
A
#
# COMPACT_ATOMS: atom_id res chain seq x y z
N MET A 1 20.10 -6.58 6.68
CA MET A 1 18.68 -6.20 6.87
C MET A 1 18.62 -4.69 6.88
N ALA A 2 17.81 -4.08 6.02
CA ALA A 2 17.72 -2.63 5.92
C ALA A 2 16.58 -2.10 6.82
N GLY A 3 16.86 -1.03 7.58
CA GLY A 3 15.92 -0.47 8.55
C GLY A 3 15.70 -1.42 9.74
N ASP A 4 14.44 -1.57 10.16
CA ASP A 4 14.04 -2.37 11.33
C ASP A 4 12.81 -3.26 11.06
N ILE A 5 12.47 -3.48 9.79
CA ILE A 5 11.23 -4.17 9.37
C ILE A 5 11.41 -5.67 9.14
N GLY A 6 12.63 -6.19 9.32
CA GLY A 6 12.91 -7.62 9.25
C GLY A 6 12.91 -8.22 7.84
N ILE A 7 13.06 -7.40 6.79
CA ILE A 7 13.06 -7.85 5.40
C ILE A 7 14.49 -7.90 4.86
N ASN A 8 14.83 -8.98 4.16
CA ASN A 8 16.10 -9.09 3.45
C ASN A 8 16.00 -8.40 2.08
N GLU A 9 16.62 -7.22 1.98
CA GLU A 9 16.50 -6.34 0.82
C GLU A 9 17.83 -6.18 0.08
N ARG A 10 17.76 -6.06 -1.25
CA ARG A 10 18.88 -5.69 -2.11
C ARG A 10 18.49 -4.58 -3.10
N ALA A 11 19.43 -3.69 -3.39
CA ALA A 11 19.31 -2.75 -4.48
C ALA A 11 19.83 -3.37 -5.78
N ILE A 12 19.07 -3.20 -6.85
CA ILE A 12 19.34 -3.69 -8.20
C ILE A 12 19.34 -2.46 -9.12
N ILE A 13 20.42 -2.29 -9.88
CA ILE A 13 20.50 -1.26 -10.91
C ILE A 13 20.32 -1.97 -12.25
N LEU A 14 19.17 -1.76 -12.87
CA LEU A 14 18.85 -2.30 -14.18
C LEU A 14 19.80 -1.70 -15.23
N PRO A 15 20.14 -2.43 -16.30
CA PRO A 15 20.97 -1.90 -17.38
C PRO A 15 20.29 -0.70 -18.06
N GLU A 16 21.07 0.12 -18.78
CA GLU A 16 20.52 1.18 -19.65
C GLU A 16 19.68 0.62 -20.81
N ALA A 17 19.84 -0.67 -21.07
CA ALA A 17 19.12 -1.39 -22.12
C ALA A 17 17.61 -1.47 -21.83
N GLY A 18 16.82 -1.68 -22.89
CA GLY A 18 15.39 -1.38 -22.96
C GLY A 18 14.48 -2.25 -22.09
N ALA A 19 13.17 -1.97 -22.16
CA ALA A 19 12.14 -2.58 -21.30
C ALA A 19 12.12 -4.13 -21.31
N ALA A 20 12.64 -4.78 -22.35
CA ALA A 20 12.73 -6.24 -22.44
C ALA A 20 13.75 -6.83 -21.44
N GLU A 21 14.92 -6.22 -21.30
CA GLU A 21 15.92 -6.67 -20.32
C GLU A 21 15.46 -6.38 -18.89
N HIS A 22 14.77 -5.25 -18.67
CA HIS A 22 14.15 -4.94 -17.38
C HIS A 22 13.10 -6.00 -17.00
N GLY A 23 12.24 -6.39 -17.95
CA GLY A 23 11.27 -7.45 -17.76
C GLY A 23 11.94 -8.78 -17.44
N SER A 24 13.01 -9.15 -18.15
CA SER A 24 13.76 -10.38 -17.87
C SER A 24 14.39 -10.39 -16.48
N ALA A 25 14.92 -9.25 -16.03
CA ALA A 25 15.50 -9.10 -14.69
C ALA A 25 14.47 -9.35 -13.59
N LEU A 26 13.30 -8.72 -13.70
CA LEU A 26 12.22 -8.85 -12.73
C LEU A 26 11.61 -10.25 -12.75
N LEU A 27 11.49 -10.87 -13.92
CA LEU A 27 11.05 -12.27 -14.03
C LEU A 27 12.03 -13.23 -13.37
N SER A 28 13.34 -13.00 -13.53
CA SER A 28 14.35 -13.81 -12.84
C SER A 28 14.24 -13.68 -11.32
N LEU A 29 14.02 -12.47 -10.81
CA LEU A 29 13.80 -12.22 -9.39
C LEU A 29 12.57 -12.97 -8.86
N GLU A 30 11.46 -12.96 -9.60
CA GLU A 30 10.25 -13.71 -9.22
C GLU A 30 10.47 -15.24 -9.25
N GLN A 31 11.24 -15.74 -10.22
CA GLN A 31 11.58 -17.17 -10.32
C GLN A 31 12.41 -17.66 -9.13
N THR A 32 13.23 -16.79 -8.55
CA THR A 32 13.99 -17.06 -7.34
C THR A 32 13.21 -16.70 -6.06
N HIS A 33 11.87 -16.62 -6.11
CA HIS A 33 11.03 -16.24 -4.96
C HIS A 33 11.30 -14.86 -4.35
N GLY A 34 12.04 -13.99 -5.05
CA GLY A 34 12.19 -12.58 -4.69
C GLY A 34 11.03 -11.74 -5.20
N ARG A 35 10.95 -10.49 -4.74
CA ARG A 35 9.91 -9.55 -5.13
C ARG A 35 10.45 -8.13 -5.25
N SER A 36 10.15 -7.45 -6.36
CA SER A 36 10.44 -6.01 -6.45
C SER A 36 9.51 -5.22 -5.55
N MET A 37 10.06 -4.37 -4.67
CA MET A 37 9.27 -3.59 -3.71
C MET A 37 9.26 -2.11 -4.05
N HIS A 38 10.41 -1.52 -4.37
CA HIS A 38 10.53 -0.08 -4.61
C HIS A 38 11.18 0.18 -5.96
N HIS A 39 10.61 1.10 -6.74
CA HIS A 39 11.10 1.49 -8.07
C HIS A 39 11.36 2.99 -8.08
N TYR A 40 12.63 3.37 -8.22
CA TYR A 40 13.09 4.75 -8.27
C TYR A 40 13.67 5.07 -9.64
N GLY A 41 13.04 6.02 -10.32
CA GLY A 41 13.39 6.31 -11.70
C GLY A 41 13.22 5.07 -12.61
N PRO A 42 13.91 5.03 -13.76
CA PRO A 42 13.80 3.94 -14.72
C PRO A 42 14.65 2.71 -14.39
N ARG A 43 15.63 2.82 -13.48
CA ARG A 43 16.69 1.80 -13.33
C ARG A 43 16.92 1.29 -11.92
N VAL A 44 16.48 1.99 -10.88
CA VAL A 44 16.76 1.56 -9.50
C VAL A 44 15.58 0.79 -8.96
N VAL A 45 15.82 -0.46 -8.60
CA VAL A 45 14.84 -1.34 -7.94
C VAL A 45 15.40 -1.77 -6.59
N ILE A 46 14.59 -1.71 -5.54
CA ILE A 46 14.89 -2.38 -4.27
C ILE A 46 13.95 -3.56 -4.15
N ALA A 47 14.53 -4.73 -3.98
CA ALA A 47 13.84 -6.00 -3.99
C ALA A 47 14.01 -6.72 -2.65
N GLU A 48 12.95 -7.38 -2.22
CA GLU A 48 13.02 -8.45 -1.24
C GLU A 48 13.64 -9.68 -1.92
N VAL A 49 14.62 -10.29 -1.28
CA VAL A 49 15.31 -11.49 -1.76
C VAL A 49 15.24 -12.60 -0.72
N PRO A 50 15.25 -13.88 -1.13
CA PRO A 50 15.27 -14.99 -0.18
C PRO A 50 16.48 -14.95 0.76
N GLU A 51 16.35 -15.58 1.92
CA GLU A 51 17.44 -15.67 2.91
C GLU A 51 18.58 -16.61 2.50
N ARG A 52 18.35 -17.53 1.54
CA ARG A 52 19.39 -18.50 1.11
C ARG A 52 20.36 -17.87 0.12
N GLU A 53 21.64 -17.81 0.48
CA GLU A 53 22.73 -17.24 -0.32
C GLU A 53 22.87 -17.90 -1.71
N GLU A 54 22.71 -19.23 -1.81
CA GLU A 54 22.84 -19.98 -3.07
C GLU A 54 21.80 -19.57 -4.14
N GLU A 55 20.60 -19.14 -3.74
CA GLU A 55 19.56 -18.64 -4.65
C GLU A 55 19.78 -17.15 -4.98
N ALA A 56 20.38 -16.38 -4.07
CA ALA A 56 20.71 -14.97 -4.27
C ALA A 56 21.91 -14.76 -5.23
N ASP A 57 22.87 -15.68 -5.26
CA ASP A 57 24.03 -15.65 -6.17
C ASP A 57 23.63 -15.84 -7.65
N SER A 58 22.47 -16.46 -7.91
CA SER A 58 21.91 -16.58 -9.27
C SER A 58 21.42 -15.24 -9.85
N LEU A 59 21.26 -14.21 -9.00
CA LEU A 59 20.89 -12.85 -9.39
C LEU A 59 22.12 -11.99 -9.78
N SER A 60 23.32 -12.57 -9.79
CA SER A 60 24.64 -11.98 -10.14
C SER A 60 24.80 -11.22 -11.47
N PRO A 61 23.91 -11.29 -12.50
CA PRO A 61 24.09 -10.48 -13.71
C PRO A 61 23.88 -8.96 -13.53
N PHE A 62 23.33 -8.51 -12.40
CA PHE A 62 23.04 -7.11 -12.12
C PHE A 62 24.14 -6.50 -11.26
N GLU A 63 24.59 -5.27 -11.56
CA GLU A 63 25.57 -4.57 -10.71
C GLU A 63 24.97 -4.34 -9.32
N PHE A 64 25.39 -5.16 -8.35
CA PHE A 64 25.04 -5.00 -6.95
C PHE A 64 25.94 -3.92 -6.34
N THR A 65 25.34 -2.79 -5.97
CA THR A 65 25.99 -1.85 -5.06
C THR A 65 25.43 -2.07 -3.65
N GLY A 66 26.14 -2.83 -2.82
CA GLY A 66 26.05 -2.64 -1.37
C GLY A 66 25.92 -3.89 -0.52
N ASP A 67 27.07 -4.51 -0.21
CA ASP A 67 27.26 -5.33 1.00
C ASP A 67 27.51 -4.43 2.24
N GLY A 68 26.64 -3.44 2.47
CA GLY A 68 26.60 -2.73 3.74
C GLY A 68 27.84 -1.93 4.16
N LYS A 69 28.57 -1.28 3.24
CA LYS A 69 29.57 -0.25 3.60
C LYS A 69 29.11 1.13 3.14
N ALA A 70 29.14 2.05 4.09
CA ALA A 70 28.44 3.34 4.14
C ALA A 70 28.87 4.41 3.12
N ASP A 71 29.49 4.04 2.01
CA ASP A 71 29.85 4.95 0.94
C ASP A 71 29.36 4.35 -0.37
N LEU A 72 28.22 4.83 -0.89
CA LEU A 72 27.92 4.68 -2.31
C LEU A 72 28.95 5.56 -3.04
N PRO A 73 30.01 4.98 -3.64
CA PRO A 73 31.08 5.76 -4.21
C PRO A 73 30.59 6.29 -5.55
N THR A 74 30.10 7.53 -5.57
CA THR A 74 29.51 8.20 -6.75
C THR A 74 28.26 7.47 -7.30
N ALA A 75 27.24 8.24 -7.69
CA ALA A 75 26.06 7.65 -8.32
C ALA A 75 26.48 6.81 -9.55
N PRO A 76 26.04 5.54 -9.66
CA PRO A 76 26.31 4.71 -10.82
C PRO A 76 25.89 5.45 -12.10
N ALA A 77 26.71 5.38 -13.14
CA ALA A 77 26.48 6.13 -14.37
C ALA A 77 25.08 5.86 -14.95
N GLY A 78 24.39 6.91 -15.38
CA GLY A 78 23.05 6.80 -15.96
C GLY A 78 21.89 6.58 -14.97
N VAL A 79 22.11 6.77 -13.66
CA VAL A 79 21.04 6.81 -12.64
C VAL A 79 20.54 8.24 -12.46
N ASP A 80 19.22 8.46 -12.60
CA ASP A 80 18.59 9.77 -12.46
C ASP A 80 18.52 10.24 -10.99
N ALA A 81 18.10 11.50 -10.78
CA ALA A 81 18.04 12.08 -9.43
C ALA A 81 17.11 11.32 -8.47
N VAL A 82 16.03 10.72 -8.98
CA VAL A 82 15.09 9.94 -8.16
C VAL A 82 15.74 8.61 -7.75
N GLY A 83 16.42 7.93 -8.67
CA GLY A 83 17.21 6.74 -8.42
C GLY A 83 18.33 6.99 -7.41
N GLN A 84 19.03 8.12 -7.53
CA GLN A 84 20.08 8.51 -6.57
C GLN A 84 19.52 8.69 -5.15
N LEU A 85 18.36 9.34 -5.01
CA LEU A 85 17.68 9.48 -3.71
C LEU A 85 17.23 8.13 -3.16
N GLY A 86 16.71 7.24 -4.01
CA GLY A 86 16.31 5.89 -3.62
C GLY A 86 17.47 5.04 -3.10
N LEU A 87 18.61 5.08 -3.78
CA LEU A 87 19.84 4.40 -3.37
C LEU A 87 20.44 5.00 -2.09
N ALA A 88 20.49 6.33 -1.98
CA ALA A 88 20.97 7.00 -0.77
C ALA A 88 20.11 6.65 0.45
N ALA A 89 18.79 6.63 0.27
CA ALA A 89 17.83 6.19 1.29
C ALA A 89 18.06 4.73 1.71
N PHE A 90 18.27 3.83 0.73
CA PHE A 90 18.58 2.43 1.00
C PHE A 90 19.90 2.27 1.77
N GLY A 91 20.95 2.98 1.36
CA GLY A 91 22.23 3.00 2.08
C GLY A 91 22.10 3.51 3.51
N LEU A 92 21.31 4.57 3.74
CA LEU A 92 21.00 5.06 5.08
C LEU A 92 20.29 4.01 5.93
N ARG A 93 19.34 3.26 5.35
CA ARG A 93 18.63 2.16 6.03
C ARG A 93 19.55 1.01 6.43
N GLN A 94 20.64 0.79 5.71
CA GLN A 94 21.65 -0.21 6.09
C GLN A 94 22.65 0.30 7.14
N SER A 95 22.63 1.58 7.49
CA SER A 95 23.62 2.14 8.41
C SER A 95 23.35 1.75 9.87
N SER A 96 24.43 1.48 10.61
CA SER A 96 24.36 1.26 12.07
C SER A 96 23.83 2.49 12.83
N ALA A 97 24.07 3.69 12.29
CA ALA A 97 23.56 4.93 12.86
C ALA A 97 22.03 4.99 12.82
N LEU A 98 21.41 4.65 11.68
CA LEU A 98 19.94 4.61 11.61
C LEU A 98 19.40 3.47 12.48
N ALA A 99 20.00 2.29 12.45
CA ALA A 99 19.58 1.17 13.31
C ALA A 99 19.58 1.56 14.81
N ALA A 100 20.63 2.25 15.27
CA ALA A 100 20.72 2.75 16.64
C ALA A 100 19.68 3.84 16.95
N ALA A 101 19.34 4.70 15.97
CA ALA A 101 18.28 5.69 16.11
C ALA A 101 16.90 5.02 16.21
N LYS A 102 16.60 4.03 15.36
CA LYS A 102 15.35 3.26 15.40
C LYS A 102 15.16 2.51 16.71
N ALA A 103 16.22 1.93 17.27
CA ALA A 103 16.18 1.25 18.57
C ALA A 103 15.87 2.20 19.76
N LYS A 104 16.03 3.51 19.56
CA LYS A 104 15.80 4.56 20.56
C LYS A 104 14.65 5.50 20.17
N ARG A 105 13.86 5.14 19.15
CA ARG A 105 12.76 5.97 18.68
C ARG A 105 11.77 6.20 19.84
N PRO A 106 11.24 7.41 20.01
CA PRO A 106 10.30 7.69 21.09
C PRO A 106 8.99 6.93 20.84
N HIS A 107 8.27 6.61 21.92
CA HIS A 107 6.95 6.01 21.90
C HIS A 107 6.83 4.70 21.11
N ALA A 108 7.91 3.91 21.02
CA ALA A 108 7.89 2.62 20.34
C ALA A 108 6.91 1.66 21.03
N GLU A 109 6.03 1.03 20.24
CA GLU A 109 5.01 0.07 20.70
C GLU A 109 3.94 0.69 21.63
N GLU A 110 3.90 2.01 21.75
CA GLU A 110 2.83 2.73 22.45
C GLU A 110 1.61 2.94 21.53
N ASP A 111 0.43 3.05 22.11
CA ASP A 111 -0.78 3.44 21.37
C ASP A 111 -0.65 4.87 20.82
N TRP A 112 -1.34 5.16 19.72
CA TRP A 112 -1.24 6.48 19.08
C TRP A 112 -1.75 7.62 19.97
N ASP A 113 -2.64 7.32 20.92
CA ASP A 113 -3.15 8.27 21.91
C ASP A 113 -2.46 8.18 23.28
N ALA A 114 -1.26 7.58 23.32
CA ALA A 114 -0.39 7.61 24.48
C ALA A 114 0.03 9.05 24.83
N LYS A 115 0.32 9.29 26.11
CA LYS A 115 0.72 10.62 26.59
C LYS A 115 2.10 11.00 26.07
N GLY A 116 2.27 12.26 25.66
CA GLY A 116 3.57 12.82 25.30
C GLY A 116 3.74 13.15 23.82
N ALA A 117 2.83 12.67 22.98
CA ALA A 117 2.69 13.06 21.57
C ALA A 117 1.21 13.18 21.21
N THR A 118 0.90 13.94 20.17
CA THR A 118 -0.46 13.94 19.59
C THR A 118 -0.62 12.75 18.63
N PRO A 119 -1.80 12.11 18.53
CA PRO A 119 -1.99 10.98 17.62
C PRO A 119 -1.84 11.39 16.15
N PRO A 120 -1.31 10.53 15.27
CA PRO A 120 -1.42 10.71 13.82
C PRO A 120 -2.87 10.77 13.37
N CYS A 121 -3.18 11.71 12.48
CA CYS A 121 -4.55 12.08 12.12
C CYS A 121 -5.41 12.52 13.32
N THR A 122 -6.38 13.40 13.07
CA THR A 122 -7.47 13.66 14.02
C THR A 122 -8.76 13.70 13.25
N ALA A 123 -9.89 13.42 13.91
CA ALA A 123 -11.20 13.51 13.28
C ALA A 123 -11.43 14.89 12.63
N GLU A 124 -10.95 15.97 13.24
CA GLU A 124 -11.01 17.33 12.68
C GLU A 124 -10.12 17.51 11.43
N ALA A 125 -8.89 16.99 11.46
CA ALA A 125 -8.00 17.04 10.30
C ALA A 125 -8.52 16.15 9.15
N GLN A 126 -9.20 15.05 9.45
CA GLN A 126 -9.84 14.16 8.48
C GLN A 126 -11.12 14.78 7.90
N THR A 127 -11.97 15.42 8.70
CA THR A 127 -13.23 16.03 8.23
C THR A 127 -13.01 17.30 7.43
N GLU A 128 -12.20 18.25 7.90
CA GLU A 128 -11.94 19.51 7.17
C GLU A 128 -11.28 19.24 5.81
N VAL A 129 -10.41 18.23 5.73
CA VAL A 129 -9.73 17.84 4.49
C VAL A 129 -10.62 16.93 3.63
N GLY A 130 -11.41 16.05 4.25
CA GLY A 130 -12.31 15.10 3.59
C GLY A 130 -13.50 15.77 2.90
N GLU A 131 -14.13 16.76 3.53
CA GLU A 131 -15.25 17.51 2.93
C GLU A 131 -14.82 18.32 1.69
N MET A 132 -13.61 18.88 1.70
CA MET A 132 -13.03 19.58 0.55
C MET A 132 -12.63 18.63 -0.60
N GLY A 133 -12.24 17.39 -0.29
CA GLY A 133 -11.86 16.37 -1.28
C GLY A 133 -13.06 15.67 -1.92
N LEU A 134 -14.09 15.34 -1.13
CA LEU A 134 -15.25 14.56 -1.59
C LEU A 134 -16.12 15.33 -2.60
N ALA A 135 -16.29 16.64 -2.40
CA ALA A 135 -17.10 17.48 -3.29
C ALA A 135 -16.48 17.66 -4.70
N GLU A 136 -15.15 17.57 -4.83
CA GLU A 136 -14.42 17.75 -6.10
C GLU A 136 -14.03 16.39 -6.76
N ALA A 137 -13.83 15.33 -5.96
CA ALA A 137 -13.45 13.98 -6.41
C ALA A 137 -14.57 13.21 -7.13
N LEU A 138 -15.84 13.62 -6.97
CA LEU A 138 -17.00 13.02 -7.64
C LEU A 138 -16.99 13.12 -9.19
N SER A 139 -15.95 13.73 -9.78
CA SER A 139 -15.77 13.91 -11.23
C SER A 139 -14.73 12.98 -11.88
N GLY A 140 -13.99 12.16 -11.11
CA GLY A 140 -12.90 11.32 -11.62
C GLY A 140 -12.88 9.88 -11.07
N SER A 141 -12.15 8.98 -11.74
CA SER A 141 -11.90 7.61 -11.23
C SER A 141 -11.02 7.66 -9.97
N SER A 142 -11.44 6.99 -8.88
CA SER A 142 -10.64 6.89 -7.65
C SER A 142 -9.24 6.32 -7.92
N THR A 143 -8.21 6.89 -7.28
CA THR A 143 -6.80 6.52 -7.47
C THR A 143 -6.25 5.63 -6.35
N SER A 144 -7.03 5.33 -5.32
CA SER A 144 -6.62 4.53 -4.16
C SER A 144 -7.76 3.67 -3.59
N SER A 145 -8.61 3.09 -4.45
CA SER A 145 -9.73 2.26 -3.99
C SER A 145 -9.31 0.91 -3.40
N ARG A 146 -8.07 0.48 -3.64
CA ARG A 146 -7.55 -0.81 -3.20
C ARG A 146 -6.02 -0.77 -3.16
N LEU A 147 -5.38 -1.29 -2.13
CA LEU A 147 -3.92 -1.40 -2.07
C LEU A 147 -3.48 -2.74 -2.64
N THR A 148 -3.33 -2.82 -3.96
CA THR A 148 -2.90 -4.05 -4.68
C THR A 148 -2.03 -3.73 -5.89
N GLY A 149 -1.09 -4.63 -6.23
CA GLY A 149 -0.29 -4.51 -7.45
C GLY A 149 0.75 -3.40 -7.34
N SER A 150 0.70 -2.42 -8.24
CA SER A 150 1.63 -1.30 -8.27
C SER A 150 0.97 0.01 -7.83
N VAL A 151 1.67 0.80 -7.03
CA VAL A 151 1.21 2.10 -6.52
C VAL A 151 2.24 3.17 -6.80
N ALA A 152 1.84 4.24 -7.48
CA ALA A 152 2.71 5.39 -7.67
C ALA A 152 2.60 6.35 -6.48
N VAL A 153 3.74 6.70 -5.89
CA VAL A 153 3.81 7.59 -4.72
C VAL A 153 4.57 8.86 -5.11
N GLY A 154 3.85 9.97 -5.20
CA GLY A 154 4.42 11.28 -5.45
C GLY A 154 4.88 11.92 -4.15
N ILE A 155 6.19 11.92 -3.86
CA ILE A 155 6.76 12.56 -2.67
C ILE A 155 7.14 14.00 -3.03
N ILE A 156 6.46 14.96 -2.42
CA ILE A 156 6.66 16.40 -2.66
C ILE A 156 7.22 17.03 -1.40
N ILE A 157 8.52 17.34 -1.40
CA ILE A 157 9.19 18.03 -0.30
C ILE A 157 9.06 19.54 -0.56
N VAL A 158 8.29 20.23 0.28
CA VAL A 158 7.99 21.65 0.15
C VAL A 158 8.85 22.46 1.11
N GLU A 159 9.69 23.33 0.53
CA GLU A 159 10.63 24.17 1.25
C GLU A 159 10.24 25.64 1.16
N GLY A 160 10.48 26.37 2.24
CA GLY A 160 10.18 27.80 2.31
C GLY A 160 11.40 28.72 2.21
N PRO A 161 11.16 30.04 2.29
CA PRO A 161 12.20 31.03 2.06
C PRO A 161 13.24 31.10 3.20
N THR A 162 12.90 30.65 4.41
CA THR A 162 13.76 30.78 5.59
C THR A 162 14.53 29.49 5.89
N ALA A 163 15.66 29.59 6.60
CA ALA A 163 16.46 28.42 6.99
C ALA A 163 15.66 27.35 7.78
N LYS A 164 14.70 27.78 8.62
CA LYS A 164 13.83 26.88 9.39
C LYS A 164 12.86 26.08 8.50
N LEU A 165 12.55 26.59 7.31
CA LEU A 165 11.62 25.97 6.36
C LEU A 165 12.32 25.16 5.27
N LYS A 166 13.66 25.06 5.31
CA LYS A 166 14.45 24.31 4.33
C LYS A 166 14.79 22.92 4.86
N PHE A 167 14.87 21.95 3.96
CA PHE A 167 15.41 20.64 4.26
C PHE A 167 16.87 20.59 3.81
N SER A 168 17.74 20.11 4.70
CA SER A 168 19.08 19.70 4.30
C SER A 168 19.03 18.45 3.42
N ALA A 169 20.11 18.15 2.69
CA ALA A 169 20.22 16.93 1.90
C ALA A 169 20.05 15.66 2.76
N ALA A 170 20.54 15.68 4.00
CA ALA A 170 20.40 14.57 4.95
C ALA A 170 18.93 14.38 5.36
N GLU A 171 18.18 15.45 5.62
CA GLU A 171 16.76 15.37 5.98
C GLU A 171 15.92 14.88 4.80
N ARG A 172 16.21 15.33 3.56
CA ARG A 172 15.55 14.81 2.35
C ARG A 172 15.80 13.31 2.20
N THR A 173 17.05 12.87 2.35
CA THR A 173 17.42 11.44 2.29
C THR A 173 16.72 10.65 3.39
N LYS A 174 16.65 11.20 4.61
CA LYS A 174 15.94 10.57 5.73
C LYS A 174 14.45 10.41 5.44
N VAL A 175 13.76 11.43 4.93
CA VAL A 175 12.35 11.32 4.50
C VAL A 175 12.16 10.14 3.55
N ILE A 176 13.01 10.02 2.52
CA ILE A 176 12.89 8.91 1.56
C ILE A 176 13.20 7.56 2.22
N ALA A 177 14.18 7.48 3.12
CA ALA A 177 14.51 6.26 3.86
C ALA A 177 13.36 5.79 4.77
N GLU A 178 12.72 6.72 5.45
CA GLU A 178 11.57 6.45 6.32
C GLU A 178 10.35 5.97 5.51
N VAL A 179 10.02 6.65 4.41
CA VAL A 179 8.96 6.22 3.50
C VAL A 179 9.25 4.85 2.89
N GLN A 180 10.51 4.61 2.48
CA GLN A 180 10.93 3.32 1.95
C GLN A 180 10.75 2.21 3.00
N ASN A 181 11.11 2.46 4.26
CA ASN A 181 10.95 1.50 5.35
C ASN A 181 9.46 1.19 5.63
N GLY A 182 8.63 2.23 5.81
CA GLY A 182 7.21 2.06 6.11
C GLY A 182 6.43 1.37 5.00
N LEU A 183 6.69 1.77 3.74
CA LEU A 183 6.06 1.15 2.58
C LEU A 183 6.61 -0.26 2.28
N GLY A 184 7.88 -0.52 2.59
CA GLY A 184 8.45 -1.86 2.53
C GLY A 184 7.73 -2.83 3.45
N TRP A 185 7.51 -2.43 4.71
CA TRP A 185 6.70 -3.21 5.66
C TRP A 185 5.25 -3.36 5.20
N LEU A 186 4.59 -2.25 4.81
CA LEU A 186 3.18 -2.30 4.43
C LEU A 186 2.96 -3.18 3.19
N GLY A 187 3.84 -3.07 2.20
CA GLY A 187 3.79 -3.89 0.99
C GLY A 187 4.01 -5.37 1.26
N SER A 188 4.87 -5.72 2.23
CA SER A 188 5.14 -7.11 2.60
C SER A 188 4.00 -7.79 3.37
N LYS A 189 3.11 -7.01 4.00
CA LYS A 189 1.90 -7.56 4.63
C LYS A 189 0.82 -7.97 3.64
N SER A 190 0.89 -7.54 2.38
CA SER A 190 -0.05 -8.00 1.36
C SER A 190 0.28 -9.44 0.94
N GLY A 191 -0.75 -10.26 0.70
CA GLY A 191 -0.65 -11.68 0.35
C GLY A 191 0.16 -11.97 -0.94
N PRO A 192 0.14 -13.21 -1.46
CA PRO A 192 1.05 -13.65 -2.51
C PRO A 192 1.03 -12.69 -3.73
N GLY A 193 2.21 -12.20 -4.12
CA GLY A 193 2.42 -11.18 -5.15
C GLY A 193 2.91 -9.82 -4.62
N GLY A 194 2.54 -9.45 -3.39
CA GLY A 194 2.98 -8.20 -2.74
C GLY A 194 2.50 -6.90 -3.39
N ILE A 195 2.95 -5.77 -2.82
CA ILE A 195 2.82 -4.44 -3.42
C ILE A 195 4.18 -3.96 -3.93
N SER A 196 4.18 -3.32 -5.10
CA SER A 196 5.31 -2.55 -5.61
C SER A 196 5.02 -1.05 -5.60
N TRP A 197 6.00 -0.26 -5.20
CA TRP A 197 5.92 1.19 -5.05
C TRP A 197 6.76 1.87 -6.13
N VAL A 198 6.17 2.80 -6.88
CA VAL A 198 6.86 3.53 -7.96
C VAL A 198 6.93 5.01 -7.59
N TYR A 199 8.12 5.56 -7.49
CA TYR A 199 8.30 6.91 -6.94
C TYR A 199 8.41 7.99 -8.01
N ASP A 200 7.80 9.15 -7.72
CA ASP A 200 8.17 10.45 -8.29
C ASP A 200 8.50 11.37 -7.13
N ILE A 201 9.70 11.96 -7.12
CA ILE A 201 10.17 12.77 -6.00
C ILE A 201 10.43 14.19 -6.51
N ARG A 202 9.79 15.17 -5.88
CA ARG A 202 9.88 16.59 -6.24
C ARG A 202 10.29 17.40 -5.03
N ILE A 203 11.32 18.21 -5.20
CA ILE A 203 11.73 19.20 -4.20
C ILE A 203 11.27 20.55 -4.73
N ILE A 204 10.36 21.20 -4.02
CA ILE A 204 9.71 22.44 -4.41
C ILE A 204 10.15 23.53 -3.43
N THR A 205 10.82 24.56 -3.94
CA THR A 205 11.24 25.70 -3.13
C THR A 205 10.36 26.90 -3.42
N LEU A 206 9.69 27.38 -2.38
CA LEU A 206 8.77 28.51 -2.47
C LEU A 206 9.38 29.77 -1.84
N SER A 207 9.02 30.93 -2.40
CA SER A 207 9.31 32.24 -1.80
C SER A 207 8.24 32.70 -0.81
N VAL A 208 7.18 31.91 -0.63
CA VAL A 208 6.00 32.29 0.15
C VAL A 208 6.27 32.15 1.66
N SER A 209 6.05 33.22 2.43
CA SER A 209 6.12 33.14 3.90
C SER A 209 4.96 32.33 4.48
N PRO A 210 5.14 31.66 5.64
CA PRO A 210 4.06 30.98 6.35
C PRO A 210 2.84 31.85 6.62
N SER A 211 1.68 31.23 6.81
CA SER A 211 0.49 31.89 7.35
C SER A 211 0.71 32.32 8.80
N SER A 212 -0.11 33.26 9.29
CA SER A 212 -0.15 33.57 10.72
C SER A 212 -0.68 32.37 11.52
N ASN A 213 -0.36 32.33 12.82
CA ASN A 213 -0.73 31.21 13.69
C ASN A 213 -2.25 31.03 13.84
N ASP A 214 -3.01 32.13 13.77
CA ASP A 214 -4.47 32.19 13.98
C ASP A 214 -5.29 31.78 12.73
N THR A 215 -4.66 31.15 11.75
CA THR A 215 -5.34 30.64 10.54
C THR A 215 -5.81 29.21 10.72
N THR A 216 -6.88 28.84 9.98
CA THR A 216 -7.42 27.47 10.00
C THR A 216 -6.42 26.45 9.43
N LEU A 217 -6.62 25.16 9.69
CA LEU A 217 -5.76 24.09 9.15
C LEU A 217 -5.70 24.17 7.62
N ALA A 218 -6.86 24.29 6.96
CA ALA A 218 -6.94 24.45 5.52
C ALA A 218 -6.20 25.69 5.00
N GLN A 219 -6.28 26.83 5.71
CA GLN A 219 -5.57 28.06 5.33
C GLN A 219 -4.05 27.93 5.46
N LYS A 220 -3.56 27.25 6.50
CA LYS A 220 -2.13 26.95 6.68
C LYS A 220 -1.61 26.09 5.53
N GLU A 221 -2.34 25.06 5.15
CA GLU A 221 -1.97 24.17 4.05
C GLU A 221 -2.05 24.87 2.68
N ASN A 222 -3.16 25.55 2.39
CA ASN A 222 -3.39 26.28 1.14
C ASN A 222 -2.24 27.24 0.81
N ARG A 223 -1.64 27.84 1.84
CA ARG A 223 -0.57 28.83 1.71
C ARG A 223 0.66 28.30 0.99
N TRP A 224 1.04 27.05 1.22
CA TRP A 224 2.22 26.43 0.61
C TRP A 224 1.84 25.38 -0.44
N ARG A 225 0.73 24.64 -0.27
CA ARG A 225 0.30 23.62 -1.22
C ARG A 225 -0.06 24.23 -2.57
N ASN A 226 -0.85 25.30 -2.58
CA ASN A 226 -1.35 25.86 -3.84
C ASN A 226 -0.19 26.40 -4.71
N PRO A 227 0.78 27.17 -4.18
CA PRO A 227 1.98 27.53 -4.94
C PRO A 227 2.84 26.33 -5.35
N ALA A 228 2.94 25.28 -4.51
CA ALA A 228 3.67 24.06 -4.87
C ALA A 228 3.03 23.35 -6.06
N MET A 229 1.70 23.21 -6.08
CA MET A 229 0.97 22.68 -7.23
C MET A 229 1.16 23.52 -8.49
N ALA A 230 1.14 24.84 -8.35
CA ALA A 230 1.40 25.75 -9.46
C ALA A 230 2.82 25.56 -10.05
N GLN A 231 3.86 25.40 -9.21
CA GLN A 231 5.22 25.09 -9.67
C GLN A 231 5.33 23.72 -10.34
N LEU A 232 4.49 22.75 -9.94
CA LEU A 232 4.37 21.45 -10.59
C LEU A 232 3.57 21.51 -11.90
N GLY A 233 2.98 22.66 -12.25
CA GLY A 233 2.20 22.86 -13.48
C GLY A 233 0.72 22.49 -13.35
N TYR A 234 0.19 22.40 -12.13
CA TYR A 234 -1.21 22.05 -11.86
C TYR A 234 -1.98 23.24 -11.25
N PRO A 235 -3.32 23.27 -11.41
CA PRO A 235 -4.15 24.26 -10.74
C PRO A 235 -3.93 24.30 -9.22
N ALA A 236 -4.20 25.45 -8.62
CA ALA A 236 -4.28 25.57 -7.16
C ALA A 236 -5.48 24.77 -6.62
N GLY A 237 -5.39 24.33 -5.36
CA GLY A 237 -6.49 23.62 -4.68
C GLY A 237 -6.47 22.10 -4.87
N MET A 238 -7.50 21.44 -4.35
CA MET A 238 -7.59 19.97 -4.32
C MET A 238 -7.83 19.36 -5.70
N ALA A 239 -8.58 20.03 -6.58
CA ALA A 239 -8.68 19.66 -7.98
C ALA A 239 -7.31 19.49 -8.68
N GLY A 240 -6.35 20.38 -8.41
CA GLY A 240 -4.99 20.26 -8.95
C GLY A 240 -4.22 19.08 -8.38
N VAL A 241 -4.39 18.78 -7.09
CA VAL A 241 -3.81 17.59 -6.44
C VAL A 241 -4.37 16.31 -7.07
N GLN A 242 -5.69 16.24 -7.28
CA GLN A 242 -6.34 15.11 -7.93
C GLN A 242 -5.85 14.91 -9.37
N GLN A 243 -5.68 16.01 -10.12
CA GLN A 243 -5.14 15.96 -11.47
C GLN A 243 -3.69 15.47 -11.49
N TYR A 244 -2.85 15.93 -10.55
CA TYR A 244 -1.48 15.44 -10.40
C TYR A 244 -1.43 13.95 -10.13
N VAL A 245 -2.20 13.46 -9.15
CA VAL A 245 -2.21 12.05 -8.78
C VAL A 245 -2.75 11.16 -9.91
N ASN A 246 -3.79 11.60 -10.63
CA ASN A 246 -4.26 10.89 -11.82
C ASN A 246 -3.19 10.83 -12.93
N ASN A 247 -2.52 11.95 -13.22
CA ASN A 247 -1.43 11.99 -14.20
C ASN A 247 -0.24 11.13 -13.76
N LEU A 248 0.08 11.10 -12.47
CA LEU A 248 1.11 10.25 -11.89
C LEU A 248 0.78 8.76 -12.13
N ARG A 249 -0.45 8.33 -11.81
CA ARG A 249 -0.91 6.95 -12.05
C ARG A 249 -0.77 6.54 -13.51
N LEU A 250 -1.22 7.40 -14.43
CA LEU A 250 -1.18 7.14 -15.86
C LEU A 250 0.26 7.11 -16.41
N SER A 251 1.09 8.08 -16.02
CA SER A 251 2.47 8.19 -16.49
C SER A 251 3.37 7.06 -15.98
N LYS A 252 3.17 6.63 -14.73
CA LYS A 252 3.89 5.49 -14.14
C LYS A 252 3.26 4.13 -14.46
N LYS A 253 2.10 4.11 -15.13
CA LYS A 253 1.34 2.90 -15.50
C LYS A 253 1.03 1.99 -14.30
N THR A 254 0.72 2.61 -13.16
CA THR A 254 0.43 1.87 -11.93
C THR A 254 -1.07 1.61 -11.75
N ASN A 255 -1.41 0.64 -10.91
CA ASN A 255 -2.81 0.36 -10.57
C ASN A 255 -3.41 1.53 -9.78
N TRP A 256 -2.64 2.10 -8.86
CA TRP A 256 -3.07 3.13 -7.92
C TRP A 256 -2.05 4.25 -7.82
N ALA A 257 -2.44 5.39 -7.26
CA ALA A 257 -1.55 6.49 -6.95
C ALA A 257 -2.08 7.40 -5.85
N TYR A 258 -1.16 8.02 -5.13
CA TYR A 258 -1.41 9.15 -4.23
C TYR A 258 -0.16 10.02 -4.13
N CYS A 259 -0.27 11.18 -3.48
CA CYS A 259 0.89 11.99 -3.15
C CYS A 259 1.04 12.24 -1.65
N ALA A 260 2.27 12.49 -1.22
CA ALA A 260 2.60 12.85 0.13
C ALA A 260 3.41 14.14 0.13
N TYR A 261 2.98 15.12 0.92
CA TYR A 261 3.75 16.33 1.15
C TYR A 261 4.56 16.20 2.42
N PHE A 262 5.86 16.49 2.33
CA PHE A 262 6.70 16.71 3.49
C PHE A 262 7.05 18.19 3.58
N THR A 263 6.89 18.77 4.76
CA THR A 263 7.10 20.20 4.93
C THR A 263 7.60 20.56 6.32
N LYS A 264 8.22 21.74 6.42
CA LYS A 264 8.53 22.41 7.69
C LYS A 264 7.69 23.67 7.89
N TYR A 265 6.77 23.96 6.96
CA TYR A 265 5.76 24.99 7.19
C TYR A 265 4.88 24.62 8.38
N PRO A 266 4.39 25.61 9.15
CA PRO A 266 3.39 25.37 10.18
C PRO A 266 2.16 24.65 9.61
N LEU A 267 1.74 23.58 10.28
CA LEU A 267 0.54 22.82 9.95
C LEU A 267 -0.53 23.02 11.03
N GLY A 268 -1.77 22.65 10.73
CA GLY A 268 -2.82 22.54 11.75
C GLY A 268 -2.70 21.25 12.56
N HIS A 269 -2.24 20.16 11.92
CA HIS A 269 -1.88 18.89 12.55
C HIS A 269 -0.60 18.35 11.91
N PHE A 270 0.22 17.59 12.64
CA PHE A 270 1.56 17.20 12.15
C PHE A 270 1.51 16.15 11.03
N ALA A 271 0.54 15.24 11.05
CA ALA A 271 0.34 14.22 10.02
C ALA A 271 -1.15 14.00 9.78
N TYR A 272 -1.58 13.99 8.52
CA TYR A 272 -2.97 13.73 8.15
C TYR A 272 -3.12 13.30 6.70
N ALA A 273 -4.11 12.46 6.43
CA ALA A 273 -4.43 11.94 5.11
C ALA A 273 -5.90 12.18 4.73
N SER A 274 -6.14 12.37 3.44
CA SER A 274 -7.48 12.28 2.87
C SER A 274 -7.89 10.80 2.83
N ILE A 275 -8.96 10.44 3.54
CA ILE A 275 -9.49 9.07 3.51
C ILE A 275 -9.95 8.75 2.07
N GLY A 276 -9.39 7.69 1.49
CA GLY A 276 -9.64 7.34 0.08
C GLY A 276 -8.83 8.19 -0.92
N GLY A 277 -7.80 8.91 -0.47
CA GLY A 277 -6.93 9.75 -1.28
C GLY A 277 -7.47 11.17 -1.51
N PRO A 278 -6.76 12.02 -2.27
CA PRO A 278 -5.58 11.70 -3.07
C PRO A 278 -4.25 11.98 -2.37
N ARG A 279 -4.23 12.55 -1.15
CA ARG A 279 -2.99 13.01 -0.51
C ARG A 279 -2.89 12.75 0.98
N MET A 280 -1.65 12.76 1.46
CA MET A 280 -1.30 12.97 2.87
C MET A 280 -0.32 14.13 3.01
N VAL A 281 -0.21 14.68 4.22
CA VAL A 281 0.73 15.73 4.59
C VAL A 281 1.41 15.30 5.88
N MET A 282 2.72 15.54 5.98
CA MET A 282 3.51 15.25 7.16
C MET A 282 4.54 16.34 7.44
N ALA A 283 4.62 16.78 8.69
CA ALA A 283 5.71 17.59 9.19
C ALA A 283 6.97 16.74 9.37
N TYR A 284 8.14 17.28 9.05
CA TYR A 284 9.39 16.53 9.17
C TYR A 284 9.72 16.09 10.61
N ASP A 285 9.45 16.94 11.59
CA ASP A 285 9.73 16.68 12.99
C ASP A 285 8.76 15.66 13.61
N ASN A 286 7.58 15.47 13.02
CA ASN A 286 6.58 14.47 13.41
C ASN A 286 6.12 14.63 14.87
N ASP A 287 5.98 15.88 15.34
CA ASP A 287 5.59 16.23 16.72
C ASP A 287 6.44 15.48 17.78
N GLY A 288 5.83 14.92 18.82
CA GLY A 288 6.51 14.13 19.85
C GLY A 288 7.06 12.79 19.35
N TRP A 289 6.63 12.31 18.17
CA TRP A 289 7.08 11.03 17.60
C TRP A 289 8.47 11.14 16.99
N GLY A 290 8.90 12.33 16.55
CA GLY A 290 10.22 12.49 15.95
C GLY A 290 10.34 11.92 14.53
N PRO A 291 11.40 12.33 13.80
CA PRO A 291 11.63 11.91 12.41
C PRO A 291 11.95 10.41 12.27
N ASP A 292 12.33 9.73 13.36
CA ASP A 292 12.58 8.28 13.39
C ASP A 292 11.30 7.44 13.46
N ASN A 293 10.12 8.06 13.54
CA ASN A 293 8.81 7.40 13.44
C ASN A 293 8.06 7.77 12.14
N ILE A 294 8.68 8.52 11.22
CA ILE A 294 8.04 8.83 9.93
C ILE A 294 7.63 7.54 9.22
N ASP A 295 8.42 6.47 9.28
CA ASP A 295 8.07 5.18 8.70
C ASP A 295 6.71 4.62 9.16
N ARG A 296 6.49 4.52 10.47
CA ARG A 296 5.25 3.99 11.06
C ARG A 296 4.07 4.93 10.83
N VAL A 297 4.26 6.23 11.04
CA VAL A 297 3.22 7.24 10.77
C VAL A 297 2.87 7.23 9.28
N PHE A 298 3.83 7.12 8.37
CA PHE A 298 3.56 7.10 6.93
C PHE A 298 2.82 5.83 6.51
N ALA A 299 3.14 4.67 7.10
CA ALA A 299 2.39 3.44 6.88
C ALA A 299 0.94 3.56 7.38
N HIS A 300 0.74 4.14 8.55
CA HIS A 300 -0.59 4.45 9.12
C HIS A 300 -1.40 5.38 8.22
N GLU A 301 -0.85 6.53 7.82
CA GLU A 301 -1.51 7.49 6.95
C GLU A 301 -1.78 6.91 5.55
N THR A 302 -0.90 6.02 5.06
CA THR A 302 -1.16 5.27 3.83
C THR A 302 -2.38 4.36 4.00
N GLY A 303 -2.64 3.85 5.21
CA GLY A 303 -3.86 3.13 5.51
C GLY A 303 -5.13 3.96 5.23
N HIS A 304 -5.17 5.21 5.70
CA HIS A 304 -6.27 6.12 5.40
C HIS A 304 -6.43 6.41 3.91
N ILE A 305 -5.33 6.59 3.16
CA ILE A 305 -5.37 6.77 1.70
C ILE A 305 -6.17 5.65 1.02
N PHE A 306 -6.10 4.43 1.56
CA PHE A 306 -6.82 3.25 1.08
C PHE A 306 -8.08 2.90 1.88
N GLY A 307 -8.55 3.82 2.72
CA GLY A 307 -9.86 3.73 3.38
C GLY A 307 -9.86 2.98 4.71
N ALA A 308 -8.71 2.69 5.31
CA ALA A 308 -8.64 2.17 6.68
C ALA A 308 -9.00 3.27 7.69
N PRO A 309 -9.84 2.98 8.70
CA PRO A 309 -10.13 3.90 9.79
C PRO A 309 -9.08 3.82 10.91
N ASP A 310 -9.05 4.84 11.76
CA ASP A 310 -8.36 4.78 13.04
C ASP A 310 -9.01 3.78 13.99
N GLU A 311 -8.19 3.09 14.79
CA GLU A 311 -8.62 2.04 15.72
C GLU A 311 -8.39 2.42 17.19
N TYR A 312 -7.62 3.47 17.48
CA TYR A 312 -7.36 3.94 18.85
C TYR A 312 -8.50 4.77 19.42
N LYS A 313 -8.69 4.74 20.73
CA LYS A 313 -9.87 5.31 21.38
C LYS A 313 -10.03 6.81 21.17
N ALA A 314 -8.95 7.60 21.24
CA ALA A 314 -9.02 9.05 21.08
C ALA A 314 -9.48 9.53 19.69
N SER A 315 -9.44 8.66 18.66
CA SER A 315 -10.01 8.94 17.34
C SER A 315 -11.55 8.99 17.33
N ASN A 316 -12.20 8.59 18.42
CA ASN A 316 -13.64 8.28 18.46
C ASN A 316 -14.03 7.14 17.49
N CYS A 317 -13.15 6.16 17.32
CA CYS A 317 -13.45 4.96 16.56
C CYS A 317 -14.75 4.29 17.06
N ASN A 318 -15.41 3.54 16.19
CA ASN A 318 -16.55 2.70 16.56
C ASN A 318 -16.55 1.41 15.75
N CYS A 319 -17.20 0.35 16.26
CA CYS A 319 -17.25 -0.97 15.62
C CYS A 319 -18.23 -1.06 14.44
N GLY A 320 -18.74 0.09 13.97
CA GLY A 320 -19.64 0.21 12.84
C GLY A 320 -18.93 0.77 11.60
N GLY A 321 -19.73 1.39 10.73
CA GLY A 321 -19.29 2.00 9.49
C GLY A 321 -19.04 1.00 8.35
N GLN A 322 -18.65 1.54 7.20
CA GLN A 322 -18.27 0.82 6.00
C GLN A 322 -16.94 1.40 5.54
N TRP A 323 -15.87 0.64 5.73
CA TRP A 323 -14.51 1.13 5.51
C TRP A 323 -13.81 0.35 4.42
N GLY A 324 -13.05 1.09 3.60
CA GLY A 324 -12.20 0.54 2.56
C GLY A 324 -12.92 -0.25 1.46
N HIS A 325 -12.14 -1.02 0.70
CA HIS A 325 -12.62 -1.72 -0.50
C HIS A 325 -13.76 -2.72 -0.24
N TYR A 326 -13.70 -3.42 0.90
CA TYR A 326 -14.67 -4.46 1.26
C TYR A 326 -15.79 -3.93 2.17
N GLU A 327 -15.87 -2.62 2.39
CA GLU A 327 -16.92 -1.96 3.19
C GLU A 327 -17.08 -2.60 4.58
N ARG A 328 -15.96 -3.01 5.20
CA ARG A 328 -15.97 -3.72 6.48
C ARG A 328 -16.11 -2.75 7.64
N PRO A 329 -16.90 -3.08 8.67
CA PRO A 329 -16.90 -2.31 9.92
C PRO A 329 -15.53 -2.33 10.61
N ASN A 330 -15.27 -1.34 11.46
CA ASN A 330 -14.03 -1.23 12.22
C ASN A 330 -14.04 -2.05 13.51
N THR A 331 -14.06 -3.37 13.40
CA THR A 331 -14.22 -4.27 14.55
C THR A 331 -12.97 -4.39 15.44
N ASN A 332 -11.82 -3.79 15.08
CA ASN A 332 -10.67 -3.66 15.99
C ASN A 332 -10.71 -2.42 16.88
N CYS A 333 -11.71 -1.54 16.71
CA CYS A 333 -11.78 -0.29 17.43
C CYS A 333 -11.68 -0.49 18.95
N GLU A 334 -10.73 0.19 19.57
CA GLU A 334 -10.42 0.10 21.00
C GLU A 334 -11.62 0.43 21.89
N ALA A 335 -12.51 1.32 21.45
CA ALA A 335 -13.67 1.73 22.24
C ALA A 335 -14.74 0.63 22.42
N CYS A 336 -14.76 -0.42 21.59
CA CYS A 336 -15.86 -1.39 21.56
C CYS A 336 -15.44 -2.84 21.27
N ALA A 337 -14.25 -3.06 20.72
CA ALA A 337 -13.73 -4.39 20.50
C ALA A 337 -13.49 -5.10 21.84
N PRO A 338 -13.76 -6.41 21.96
CA PRO A 338 -13.44 -7.17 23.17
C PRO A 338 -11.99 -6.98 23.60
N GLY A 339 -11.77 -6.63 24.87
CA GLY A 339 -10.42 -6.39 25.40
C GLY A 339 -9.71 -5.12 24.89
N GLY A 340 -10.42 -4.22 24.19
CA GLY A 340 -9.83 -3.02 23.60
C GLY A 340 -9.19 -3.26 22.22
N GLY A 341 -9.52 -4.39 21.57
CA GLY A 341 -8.93 -4.76 20.28
C GLY A 341 -7.53 -5.36 20.44
N VAL A 342 -6.89 -5.62 19.30
CA VAL A 342 -5.52 -6.15 19.23
C VAL A 342 -4.57 -5.12 18.62
N ALA A 343 -3.27 -5.34 18.77
CA ALA A 343 -2.25 -4.47 18.19
C ALA A 343 -2.40 -4.37 16.67
N CYS A 344 -2.27 -3.15 16.16
CA CYS A 344 -2.39 -2.83 14.75
C CYS A 344 -1.74 -1.48 14.47
N ILE A 345 -1.19 -1.29 13.27
CA ILE A 345 -0.68 0.00 12.81
C ILE A 345 -1.76 1.09 12.81
N MET A 346 -3.04 0.73 12.66
CA MET A 346 -4.16 1.69 12.76
C MET A 346 -4.56 2.00 14.21
N LYS A 347 -4.03 1.26 15.19
CA LYS A 347 -4.27 1.44 16.63
C LYS A 347 -3.06 2.06 17.37
N GLY A 348 -1.84 1.65 17.06
CA GLY A 348 -0.66 2.10 17.78
C GLY A 348 0.63 2.08 16.98
N ASN A 349 1.66 2.69 17.55
CA ASN A 349 2.99 2.86 17.00
C ASN A 349 3.80 1.55 17.03
N SER A 350 3.33 0.54 16.32
CA SER A 350 3.88 -0.82 16.32
C SER A 350 3.97 -1.36 14.88
N TRP A 351 4.83 -2.35 14.65
CA TRP A 351 4.91 -3.05 13.36
C TRP A 351 3.91 -4.20 13.23
N GLU A 352 2.68 -3.98 13.69
CA GLU A 352 1.60 -4.97 13.75
C GLU A 352 0.48 -4.69 12.74
N MET A 353 -0.14 -5.74 12.22
CA MET A 353 -1.29 -5.66 11.31
C MET A 353 -2.37 -6.61 11.82
N CYS A 354 -3.49 -6.07 12.31
CA CYS A 354 -4.59 -6.91 12.78
C CYS A 354 -5.29 -7.62 11.61
N GLU A 355 -6.21 -8.54 11.91
CA GLU A 355 -6.96 -9.26 10.87
C GLU A 355 -7.95 -8.38 10.09
N HIS A 356 -8.27 -7.18 10.59
CA HIS A 356 -9.30 -6.30 10.03
C HIS A 356 -8.76 -5.35 8.98
N THR A 357 -7.62 -4.70 9.25
CA THR A 357 -7.01 -3.70 8.37
C THR A 357 -6.73 -4.22 6.94
N PRO A 358 -6.29 -5.47 6.71
CA PRO A 358 -6.16 -6.01 5.35
C PRO A 358 -7.44 -5.94 4.52
N PHE A 359 -8.63 -6.01 5.14
CA PHE A 359 -9.89 -5.83 4.43
C PHE A 359 -10.14 -4.36 4.08
N HIS A 360 -9.82 -3.42 4.97
CA HIS A 360 -9.99 -2.01 4.66
C HIS A 360 -9.02 -1.57 3.56
N LEU A 361 -7.75 -1.94 3.66
CA LEU A 361 -6.74 -1.72 2.61
C LEU A 361 -7.10 -2.40 1.29
N GLY A 362 -8.00 -3.39 1.33
CA GLY A 362 -8.39 -4.15 0.15
C GLY A 362 -7.31 -5.13 -0.32
N PHE A 363 -6.45 -5.62 0.57
CA PHE A 363 -5.52 -6.71 0.24
C PHE A 363 -6.26 -7.89 -0.38
N VAL A 364 -5.58 -8.63 -1.26
CA VAL A 364 -6.14 -9.86 -1.81
C VAL A 364 -6.38 -10.83 -0.66
N GLN A 365 -7.65 -11.09 -0.38
CA GLN A 365 -8.07 -12.05 0.64
C GLN A 365 -8.07 -13.45 0.03
N GLU A 366 -7.56 -14.43 0.76
CA GLU A 366 -7.71 -15.83 0.38
C GLU A 366 -9.19 -16.18 0.28
N ARG A 367 -9.55 -16.92 -0.77
CA ARG A 367 -10.92 -17.41 -0.92
C ARG A 367 -11.14 -18.55 0.07
N LYS A 368 -11.90 -18.27 1.14
CA LYS A 368 -12.33 -19.26 2.13
C LYS A 368 -13.63 -19.94 1.67
N TYR A 369 -13.76 -21.24 1.96
CA TYR A 369 -14.95 -22.04 1.66
C TYR A 369 -15.56 -22.57 2.96
N SER A 370 -16.89 -22.53 3.06
CA SER A 370 -17.65 -23.13 4.15
C SER A 370 -18.57 -24.20 3.59
N GLY A 371 -18.66 -25.35 4.26
CA GLY A 371 -19.51 -26.46 3.85
C GLY A 371 -20.19 -27.12 5.05
N VAL A 372 -21.39 -27.65 4.85
CA VAL A 372 -22.12 -28.44 5.85
C VAL A 372 -22.09 -29.90 5.41
N PHE A 373 -21.55 -30.77 6.25
CA PHE A 373 -21.44 -32.21 5.98
C PHE A 373 -22.35 -32.98 6.92
N ARG A 374 -23.01 -34.03 6.39
CA ARG A 374 -23.80 -34.98 7.17
C ARG A 374 -23.17 -36.36 7.03
N GLN A 375 -23.18 -37.14 8.12
CA GLN A 375 -22.70 -38.51 8.08
C GLN A 375 -23.53 -39.34 7.10
N GLY A 376 -22.86 -40.17 6.30
CA GLY A 376 -23.49 -41.10 5.36
C GLY A 376 -22.47 -42.07 4.77
N ALA A 377 -22.96 -43.20 4.26
CA ALA A 377 -22.11 -44.25 3.67
C ALA A 377 -21.88 -44.06 2.15
N GLY A 378 -22.56 -43.10 1.52
CA GLY A 378 -22.48 -42.87 0.09
C GLY A 378 -21.23 -42.09 -0.31
N GLY A 379 -20.73 -42.37 -1.52
CA GLY A 379 -19.67 -41.57 -2.14
C GLY A 379 -20.08 -40.09 -2.24
N HIS A 380 -19.16 -39.19 -1.92
CA HIS A 380 -19.38 -37.75 -1.95
C HIS A 380 -18.09 -37.02 -2.29
N ALA A 381 -18.21 -35.85 -2.91
CA ALA A 381 -17.08 -34.99 -3.21
C ALA A 381 -17.50 -33.52 -3.33
N VAL A 382 -16.55 -32.62 -3.14
CA VAL A 382 -16.68 -31.20 -3.47
C VAL A 382 -15.53 -30.84 -4.39
N TRP A 383 -15.82 -30.09 -5.46
CA TRP A 383 -14.81 -29.50 -6.32
C TRP A 383 -15.12 -28.02 -6.49
N ALA A 384 -14.24 -27.15 -6.01
CA ALA A 384 -14.51 -25.72 -5.90
C ALA A 384 -13.53 -24.88 -6.72
N ASP A 385 -14.01 -23.69 -7.13
CA ASP A 385 -13.22 -22.65 -7.76
C ASP A 385 -12.42 -23.13 -8.97
N ALA A 386 -13.07 -23.86 -9.87
CA ALA A 386 -12.47 -24.29 -11.12
C ALA A 386 -12.86 -23.37 -12.28
N SER A 387 -11.97 -23.21 -13.26
CA SER A 387 -12.39 -22.75 -14.58
C SER A 387 -13.38 -23.74 -15.19
N TRP A 388 -14.19 -23.30 -16.16
CA TRP A 388 -15.18 -24.18 -16.80
C TRP A 388 -14.57 -25.49 -17.31
N THR A 389 -13.44 -25.42 -18.03
CA THR A 389 -12.73 -26.60 -18.55
C THR A 389 -12.31 -27.56 -17.45
N LYS A 390 -11.70 -27.05 -16.37
CA LYS A 390 -11.26 -27.90 -15.23
C LYS A 390 -12.46 -28.49 -14.49
N PHE A 391 -13.56 -27.74 -14.40
CA PHE A 391 -14.80 -28.21 -13.78
C PHE A 391 -15.44 -29.35 -14.58
N GLN A 392 -15.54 -29.22 -15.91
CA GLN A 392 -16.08 -30.26 -16.78
C GLN A 392 -15.25 -31.56 -16.71
N GLN A 393 -13.92 -31.43 -16.71
CA GLN A 393 -13.02 -32.58 -16.56
C GLN A 393 -13.29 -33.31 -15.23
N LYS A 394 -13.33 -32.57 -14.12
CA LYS A 394 -13.60 -33.18 -12.81
C LYS A 394 -15.01 -33.76 -12.70
N TRP A 395 -16.00 -33.09 -13.30
CA TRP A 395 -17.36 -33.61 -13.33
C TRP A 395 -17.45 -34.93 -14.12
N SER A 396 -16.77 -35.04 -15.26
CA SER A 396 -16.71 -36.30 -16.01
C SER A 396 -16.04 -37.42 -15.21
N GLU A 397 -14.93 -37.12 -14.55
CA GLU A 397 -14.22 -38.06 -13.65
C GLU A 397 -15.15 -38.57 -12.53
N PHE A 398 -15.77 -37.66 -11.78
CA PHE A 398 -16.71 -38.01 -10.71
C PHE A 398 -17.94 -38.76 -11.23
N SER A 399 -18.40 -38.45 -12.44
CA SER A 399 -19.51 -39.17 -13.07
C SER A 399 -19.15 -40.63 -13.38
N GLY A 400 -17.91 -40.88 -13.82
CA GLY A 400 -17.35 -42.21 -14.00
C GLY A 400 -17.21 -43.00 -12.70
N GLN A 401 -17.06 -42.31 -11.57
CA GLN A 401 -17.01 -42.91 -10.22
C GLN A 401 -18.40 -43.12 -9.59
N GLY A 402 -19.48 -42.89 -10.34
CA GLY A 402 -20.85 -43.05 -9.83
C GLY A 402 -21.34 -41.88 -8.96
N LEU A 403 -20.67 -40.74 -9.00
CA LEU A 403 -21.12 -39.49 -8.38
C LEU A 403 -21.91 -38.64 -9.38
N ARG A 404 -22.83 -37.82 -8.89
CA ARG A 404 -23.65 -36.91 -9.69
C ARG A 404 -23.60 -35.53 -9.08
N LEU A 405 -23.54 -34.51 -9.92
CA LEU A 405 -23.61 -33.11 -9.51
C LEU A 405 -24.98 -32.86 -8.88
N ARG A 406 -24.98 -32.43 -7.61
CA ARG A 406 -26.19 -32.13 -6.83
C ARG A 406 -26.44 -30.65 -6.70
N ASP A 407 -25.36 -29.88 -6.60
CA ASP A 407 -25.42 -28.43 -6.50
C ASP A 407 -24.27 -27.81 -7.28
N LEU A 408 -24.51 -26.63 -7.85
CA LEU A 408 -23.55 -25.86 -8.61
C LEU A 408 -23.63 -24.39 -8.21
N LYS A 409 -22.52 -23.84 -7.72
CA LYS A 409 -22.33 -22.42 -7.53
C LYS A 409 -21.40 -21.86 -8.59
N ILE A 410 -21.80 -20.73 -9.17
CA ILE A 410 -20.98 -19.96 -10.10
C ILE A 410 -20.70 -18.60 -9.46
N ALA A 411 -19.43 -18.19 -9.45
CA ALA A 411 -18.98 -16.87 -9.01
C ALA A 411 -18.30 -16.13 -10.16
N GLY A 412 -18.58 -14.84 -10.33
CA GLY A 412 -18.09 -14.03 -11.45
C GLY A 412 -18.91 -14.19 -12.74
N THR A 413 -18.49 -13.50 -13.79
CA THR A 413 -19.16 -13.49 -15.11
C THR A 413 -18.16 -13.68 -16.25
N GLY A 414 -18.64 -14.12 -17.42
CA GLY A 414 -17.81 -14.29 -18.62
C GLY A 414 -16.65 -15.28 -18.42
N SER A 415 -15.46 -14.93 -18.94
CA SER A 415 -14.25 -15.75 -18.84
C SER A 415 -13.68 -15.84 -17.42
N ALA A 416 -14.09 -14.95 -16.51
CA ALA A 416 -13.70 -14.96 -15.10
C ALA A 416 -14.59 -15.86 -14.22
N ALA A 417 -15.63 -16.48 -14.79
CA ALA A 417 -16.53 -17.35 -14.04
C ALA A 417 -15.80 -18.55 -13.42
N ARG A 418 -16.08 -18.80 -12.14
CA ARG A 418 -15.54 -19.89 -11.33
C ARG A 418 -16.66 -20.81 -10.89
N TYR A 419 -16.47 -22.11 -11.07
CA TYR A 419 -17.48 -23.14 -10.85
C TYR A 419 -17.12 -23.98 -9.63
N SER A 420 -18.10 -24.17 -8.75
CA SER A 420 -17.99 -25.00 -7.55
C SER A 420 -19.17 -25.96 -7.48
N GLY A 421 -18.91 -27.25 -7.33
CA GLY A 421 -19.91 -28.30 -7.39
C GLY A 421 -19.85 -29.23 -6.18
N VAL A 422 -21.03 -29.63 -5.71
CA VAL A 422 -21.19 -30.69 -4.71
C VAL A 422 -21.68 -31.94 -5.42
N PHE A 423 -21.04 -33.07 -5.14
CA PHE A 423 -21.30 -34.35 -5.78
C PHE A 423 -21.69 -35.39 -4.74
N GLN A 424 -22.68 -36.20 -5.08
CA GLN A 424 -23.12 -37.34 -4.27
C GLN A 424 -23.38 -38.55 -5.15
N GLN A 425 -23.31 -39.74 -4.57
CA GLN A 425 -23.61 -40.98 -5.25
C GLN A 425 -24.98 -40.95 -5.96
N GLY A 426 -25.03 -41.49 -7.19
CA GLY A 426 -26.26 -41.59 -7.97
C GLY A 426 -26.08 -42.39 -9.26
N THR A 427 -27.09 -43.15 -9.62
CA THR A 427 -27.08 -44.04 -10.80
C THR A 427 -27.90 -43.51 -11.98
N GLY A 428 -28.70 -42.45 -11.76
CA GLY A 428 -29.53 -41.84 -12.80
C GLY A 428 -28.72 -41.11 -13.89
N GLY A 429 -29.41 -40.84 -15.00
CA GLY A 429 -28.93 -39.93 -16.05
C GLY A 429 -28.68 -38.53 -15.50
N TYR A 430 -27.79 -37.79 -16.16
CA TYR A 430 -27.41 -36.45 -15.72
C TYR A 430 -27.26 -35.51 -16.90
N GLY A 431 -27.50 -34.23 -16.63
CA GLY A 431 -27.32 -33.14 -17.57
C GLY A 431 -27.19 -31.83 -16.81
N LEU A 432 -26.40 -30.92 -17.35
CA LEU A 432 -26.26 -29.57 -16.85
C LEU A 432 -26.36 -28.64 -18.05
N TRP A 433 -27.21 -27.63 -17.93
CA TRP A 433 -27.31 -26.58 -18.92
C TRP A 433 -26.82 -25.28 -18.28
N VAL A 434 -25.70 -24.76 -18.80
CA VAL A 434 -25.08 -23.52 -18.31
C VAL A 434 -25.16 -22.43 -19.37
N ASN A 435 -25.13 -21.17 -18.90
CA ASN A 435 -25.05 -19.96 -19.75
C ASN A 435 -26.21 -19.81 -20.75
N ALA A 436 -27.37 -20.42 -20.47
CA ALA A 436 -28.59 -20.16 -21.24
C ALA A 436 -29.06 -18.72 -20.97
N THR A 437 -29.45 -18.00 -22.02
CA THR A 437 -30.22 -16.76 -21.85
C THR A 437 -31.58 -17.10 -21.24
N TRP A 438 -32.23 -16.13 -20.59
CA TRP A 438 -33.58 -16.34 -20.04
C TRP A 438 -34.55 -16.86 -21.12
N THR A 439 -34.50 -16.26 -22.31
CA THR A 439 -35.30 -16.69 -23.46
C THR A 439 -34.98 -18.11 -23.90
N SER A 440 -33.70 -18.49 -23.96
CA SER A 440 -33.30 -19.86 -24.31
C SER A 440 -33.75 -20.85 -23.24
N PHE A 441 -33.60 -20.51 -21.96
CA PHE A 441 -33.96 -21.37 -20.84
C PHE A 441 -35.45 -21.77 -20.85
N LEU A 442 -36.33 -20.83 -21.18
CA LEU A 442 -37.78 -21.07 -21.27
C LEU A 442 -38.21 -21.97 -22.45
N GLN A 443 -37.33 -22.26 -23.40
CA GLN A 443 -37.63 -23.07 -24.59
C GLN A 443 -37.32 -24.57 -24.41
N LYS A 444 -36.81 -24.98 -23.24
CA LYS A 444 -36.69 -26.39 -22.84
C LYS A 444 -37.68 -26.72 -21.74
#